data_AF-A0A6M3JCN2-F1
#
_entry.id   AF-A0A6M3JCN2-F1
#
_cell.length_a   1.000
_cell.length_b   1.000
_cell.length_c   1.000
_cell.angle_alpha   90.00
_cell.angle_beta   90.00
_cell.angle_gamma   90.00
#
_symmetry.space_group_name_H-M   'P 1'
#
loop_
_entity.id
_entity.type
_entity.pdbx_description
1 polymer ?
#
loop_
_entity_poly.entity_id
_entity_poly.type
_entity_poly.pdbx_seq_one_letter_code
_entity_poly.pdbx_strand_id
1 'polypeptide(L)' 'MPVRKKKLPSGKVQVSHGGKVSAKGTTQKKADAQERLLNAVEHGWKPTGKPAKKKRHHSASGGSFIDQRSNL' A
#
# COMPACT_ATOMS: atom_id res chain seq x y z
N MET A 1 6.76 -14.52 -14.34
CA MET A 1 7.29 -14.65 -12.97
C MET A 1 6.17 -15.12 -12.04
N PRO A 2 6.43 -16.01 -11.04
CA PRO A 2 5.37 -16.53 -10.16
C PRO A 2 4.98 -15.53 -9.05
N VAL A 3 3.68 -15.39 -8.83
CA VAL A 3 3.12 -14.67 -7.67
C VAL A 3 3.17 -15.58 -6.44
N ARG A 4 3.58 -15.06 -5.28
CA ARG A 4 3.64 -15.80 -4.02
C ARG A 4 2.77 -15.13 -2.95
N LYS A 5 2.00 -15.94 -2.23
CA LYS A 5 1.21 -15.51 -1.07
C LYS A 5 1.82 -16.08 0.21
N LYS A 6 2.03 -15.23 1.21
CA LYS A 6 2.50 -15.64 2.54
C LYS A 6 1.50 -15.19 3.61
N LYS A 7 1.04 -16.11 4.45
CA LYS A 7 0.23 -15.77 5.63
C LYS A 7 1.12 -15.11 6.68
N LEU A 8 0.67 -14.00 7.23
CA LEU A 8 1.31 -13.28 8.33
C LEU A 8 0.65 -13.64 9.65
N PRO A 9 1.39 -13.54 10.78
CA PRO A 9 0.86 -13.87 12.11
C PRO A 9 -0.37 -13.05 12.52
N SER A 10 -0.57 -11.87 11.93
CA SER A 10 -1.74 -11.01 12.17
C SER A 10 -3.00 -11.40 11.39
N GLY A 11 -3.07 -12.61 10.81
CA GLY A 11 -4.18 -13.05 9.95
C GLY A 11 -4.23 -12.35 8.58
N LYS A 12 -3.21 -11.56 8.25
CA LYS A 12 -3.05 -10.87 6.97
C LYS A 12 -2.29 -11.73 5.97
N VAL A 13 -2.37 -11.35 4.70
CA VAL A 13 -1.65 -12.00 3.60
C VAL A 13 -0.70 -11.01 2.94
N GLN A 14 0.54 -11.42 2.75
CA GLN A 14 1.55 -10.73 1.95
C GLN A 14 1.53 -11.29 0.54
N VAL A 15 1.62 -10.41 -0.47
CA VAL A 15 1.73 -10.78 -1.88
C VAL A 15 3.07 -10.29 -2.41
N SER A 16 3.85 -11.19 -3.01
CA SER A 16 5.09 -10.87 -3.71
C SER A 16 5.08 -11.35 -5.16
N HIS A 17 5.75 -10.60 -6.02
CA HIS A 17 5.85 -10.85 -7.45
C HIS A 17 7.25 -10.50 -7.94
N GLY A 18 7.93 -11.43 -8.61
CA GLY A 18 9.26 -11.19 -9.18
C GLY A 18 10.29 -10.68 -8.16
N GLY A 19 10.26 -11.22 -6.94
CA GLY A 19 11.14 -10.80 -5.84
C GLY A 19 10.76 -9.49 -5.15
N LYS A 20 9.77 -8.74 -5.67
CA LYS A 20 9.28 -7.50 -5.06
C LYS A 20 8.01 -7.76 -4.25
N VAL A 21 7.85 -7.05 -3.14
CA VAL A 21 6.63 -7.11 -2.33
C VAL A 21 5.62 -6.12 -2.89
N SER A 22 4.52 -6.62 -3.46
CA SER A 22 3.45 -5.80 -4.01
C SER A 22 2.43 -5.39 -2.95
N ALA A 23 2.23 -6.22 -1.91
CA ALA A 23 1.38 -5.90 -0.77
C ALA A 23 1.98 -6.47 0.53
N LYS A 24 2.19 -5.60 1.53
CA LYS A 24 2.81 -5.97 2.82
C LYS A 24 1.85 -6.69 3.78
N GLY A 25 0.55 -6.44 3.68
CA GLY A 25 -0.43 -7.06 4.57
C GLY A 25 -1.85 -6.66 4.17
N THR A 26 -2.55 -7.58 3.50
CA THR A 26 -3.91 -7.39 3.02
C THR A 26 -4.83 -8.52 3.49
N THR A 27 -6.12 -8.45 3.19
CA THR A 27 -7.07 -9.54 3.49
C THR A 27 -6.96 -10.65 2.45
N GLN A 28 -7.33 -11.88 2.79
CA GLN A 28 -7.28 -13.02 1.86
C GLN A 28 -7.96 -12.71 0.51
N LYS A 29 -9.21 -12.20 0.56
CA LYS A 29 -9.98 -11.80 -0.63
C LYS A 29 -9.24 -10.79 -1.51
N LYS A 30 -8.54 -9.82 -0.91
CA LYS A 30 -7.76 -8.83 -1.66
C LYS A 30 -6.47 -9.41 -2.23
N ALA A 31 -5.84 -10.33 -1.52
CA ALA A 31 -4.65 -11.04 -2.01
C ALA A 31 -4.97 -11.89 -3.24
N ASP A 32 -6.10 -12.60 -3.23
CA ASP A 32 -6.54 -13.43 -4.36
C ASP A 32 -6.88 -12.58 -5.60
N ALA A 33 -7.51 -11.41 -5.39
CA ALA A 33 -7.73 -10.46 -6.48
C ALA A 33 -6.41 -9.93 -7.05
N GLN A 34 -5.45 -9.61 -6.18
CA GLN A 34 -4.14 -9.10 -6.60
C GLN A 34 -3.32 -10.14 -7.36
N GLU A 35 -3.39 -11.41 -6.96
CA GLU A 35 -2.80 -12.53 -7.71
C GLU A 35 -3.38 -12.64 -9.12
N ARG A 36 -4.71 -12.60 -9.27
CA ARG A 36 -5.37 -12.64 -10.59
C ARG A 36 -4.91 -11.51 -11.50
N LEU A 37 -4.83 -10.28 -10.95
CA LEU A 37 -4.38 -9.11 -11.71
C LEU A 37 -2.93 -9.25 -12.14
N LEU A 38 -2.03 -9.68 -11.25
CA LEU A 38 -0.62 -9.86 -11.56
C LEU A 38 -0.42 -10.97 -12.61
N ASN A 39 -1.14 -12.08 -12.50
CA ASN A 39 -1.10 -13.14 -13.51
C ASN A 39 -1.63 -12.64 -14.86
N ALA A 40 -2.72 -11.88 -14.87
CA ALA A 40 -3.23 -11.29 -16.13
C ALA A 40 -2.16 -10.41 -16.80
N VAL A 41 -1.48 -9.56 -16.02
CA VAL A 41 -0.40 -8.70 -16.54
C VAL A 41 0.74 -9.53 -17.15
N GLU A 42 1.13 -10.64 -16.52
CA GLU A 42 2.15 -11.56 -17.06
C GLU A 42 1.72 -12.20 -18.39
N HIS A 43 0.41 -12.43 -18.58
CA HIS A 43 -0.15 -12.97 -19.81
C HIS A 43 -0.47 -11.88 -20.87
N GLY A 44 0.07 -10.68 -20.73
CA GLY A 44 -0.06 -9.61 -21.72
C GLY A 44 -1.30 -8.73 -21.57
N TRP A 45 -2.05 -8.88 -20.47
CA TRP A 45 -3.14 -7.94 -20.18
C TRP A 45 -2.58 -6.56 -19.82
N LYS A 46 -3.06 -5.52 -20.50
CA LYS A 46 -2.72 -4.12 -20.23
C LYS A 46 -3.90 -3.42 -19.57
N PRO A 47 -3.77 -2.91 -18.33
CA PRO A 47 -4.85 -2.19 -17.66
C PRO A 47 -5.15 -0.89 -18.42
N THR A 48 -6.43 -0.64 -18.72
CA THR A 48 -6.92 0.53 -19.49
C THR A 48 -7.47 1.65 -18.60
N GLY A 49 -7.45 1.48 -17.28
CA GLY A 49 -8.03 2.42 -16.31
C GLY A 49 -7.10 3.58 -15.91
N LYS A 50 -7.69 4.59 -15.26
CA LYS A 50 -6.93 5.71 -14.65
C LYS A 50 -5.96 5.18 -13.58
N PRO A 51 -4.75 5.75 -13.48
CA PRO A 51 -3.79 5.34 -12.46
C PRO A 51 -4.32 5.59 -11.05
N ALA A 52 -3.86 4.79 -10.09
CA ALA A 52 -4.23 4.96 -8.69
C ALA A 52 -3.80 6.35 -8.18
N LYS A 53 -4.72 7.06 -7.51
CA LYS A 53 -4.42 8.35 -6.88
C LYS A 53 -3.41 8.15 -5.75
N LYS A 54 -2.28 8.86 -5.78
CA LYS A 54 -1.35 8.91 -4.65
C LYS A 54 -2.05 9.56 -3.46
N LYS A 55 -1.95 8.95 -2.26
CA LYS A 55 -2.44 9.59 -1.04
C LYS A 55 -1.54 10.78 -0.73
N ARG A 56 -2.13 11.97 -0.53
CA ARG A 56 -1.40 13.14 -0.03
C ARG A 56 -1.22 12.98 1.48
N HIS A 57 0.01 13.00 1.95
CA HIS A 57 0.28 13.16 3.38
C HIS A 57 0.04 14.63 3.72
N HIS A 58 -1.02 14.92 4.48
CA HIS A 58 -1.19 16.25 5.07
C HIS A 58 -0.19 16.35 6.22
N SER A 59 0.94 17.02 5.98
CA SER A 59 1.83 17.42 7.07
C SER A 59 1.16 18.56 7.82
N ALA A 60 0.69 18.31 9.04
CA ALA A 60 0.31 19.37 9.96
C ALA A 60 1.58 20.09 10.42
N SER A 61 1.98 21.13 9.69
CA SER A 61 3.00 22.08 10.11
C SER A 61 2.33 23.42 10.39
N GLY A 62 2.22 23.76 11.67
CA GLY A 62 1.71 25.05 12.14
C GLY A 62 1.75 25.08 13.67
N GLY A 63 2.94 25.29 14.22
CA GLY A 63 3.24 25.21 15.65
C GLY A 63 2.51 26.27 16.48
N SER A 64 2.15 25.87 17.70
CA SER A 64 1.68 26.77 18.76
C SER A 64 2.87 27.58 19.28
N PHE A 65 2.96 28.85 18.87
CA PHE A 65 3.85 29.84 19.48
C PHE A 65 3.21 30.23 20.82
N ILE A 66 3.60 29.54 21.89
CA ILE A 66 3.25 29.92 23.26
C ILE A 66 4.09 31.17 23.58
N ASP A 67 3.42 32.32 23.54
CA ASP A 67 3.94 33.63 23.91
C ASP A 67 4.17 33.66 25.44
N GLN A 68 5.40 33.48 25.88
CA GLN A 68 5.80 33.79 27.26
C GLN A 68 6.11 35.28 27.33
N ARG A 69 5.15 36.08 27.79
CA ARG A 69 5.40 37.48 28.19
C ARG A 69 5.01 37.71 29.65
N SER A 70 6.07 37.79 30.45
CA SER A 70 6.31 38.75 31.55
C SER A 70 5.30 38.84 32.70
N ASN A 71 5.60 38.15 33.80
CA ASN A 71 5.34 38.63 35.16
C ASN A 71 6.68 39.12 35.72
N LEU A 72 6.89 40.43 35.72
CA LEU A 72 7.85 41.18 36.53
C LEU A 72 7.37 42.64 36.57
#